data_AF-A0A962AUY8-F1
#
_entry.id   AF-A0A962AUY8-F1
#
_cell.length_a   1.000
_cell.length_b   1.000
_cell.length_c   1.000
_cell.angle_alpha   90.00
_cell.angle_beta   90.00
_cell.angle_gamma   90.00
#
_symmetry.space_group_name_H-M   'P 1'
#
loop_
_entity.id
_entity.type
_entity.pdbx_description
1 polymer ?
#
loop_
_entity_poly.entity_id
_entity_poly.type
_entity_poly.pdbx_seq_one_letter_code
_entity_poly.pdbx_strand_id
1 'polypeptide(L)'
;MNFLAGLRPAGALLALATIALATIALPASRATAQVDCNRLAAQIASLGHSASSSRAAAAANRQQSEIARLSAHANSIGCNRPHFLFFDDRPRQCDGLNARIQGMRANLAQMQRAAYGGGGTRRQLQEQYDAYCRGGRRNPDFLERLFGGRDEIVYPPASGLDETPVEPQDTTPRGGSEAICVRTCDGSFFPISYSARRANLSDLQEMCTALCPAAEVKLFTRAPRDMKTAVSIDGEAYTNLENAFKYEKTVVPQCSCRKPGQSWAEALVDA
;
A
#
# COMPACT_ATOMS: atom_id res chain seq x y z
N MET A 1 102.55 14.67 55.41
CA MET A 1 103.28 13.66 54.64
C MET A 1 102.28 12.86 53.82
N ASN A 2 102.48 12.85 52.49
CA ASN A 2 102.01 11.91 51.46
C ASN A 2 100.49 11.80 51.21
N PHE A 3 99.97 12.27 50.05
CA PHE A 3 99.99 11.67 48.68
C PHE A 3 99.03 10.47 48.57
N LEU A 4 98.20 10.19 47.56
CA LEU A 4 97.85 10.68 46.20
C LEU A 4 96.50 9.99 45.86
N ALA A 5 95.52 10.64 45.24
CA ALA A 5 95.24 10.70 43.79
C ALA A 5 94.87 9.36 43.09
N GLY A 6 93.76 9.40 42.34
CA GLY A 6 93.36 8.45 41.28
C GLY A 6 91.93 7.94 41.47
N LEU A 7 90.96 8.02 40.55
CA LEU A 7 90.87 8.57 39.19
C LEU A 7 89.36 8.59 38.80
N ARG A 8 89.00 9.59 38.00
CA ARG A 8 87.71 9.95 37.36
C ARG A 8 87.19 8.87 36.37
N PRO A 9 85.98 8.94 35.72
CA PRO A 9 85.23 10.17 35.36
C PRO A 9 83.67 10.13 35.31
N ALA A 10 83.12 11.34 35.08
CA ALA A 10 81.90 11.69 34.32
C ALA A 10 80.58 11.00 34.73
N GLY A 11 79.59 11.75 35.26
CA GLY A 11 78.62 12.50 34.44
C GLY A 11 77.48 11.55 34.01
N ALA A 12 76.20 11.80 34.21
CA ALA A 12 75.45 13.00 34.50
C ALA A 12 74.09 12.60 35.12
N LEU A 13 73.45 13.58 35.75
CA LEU A 13 72.07 13.58 36.21
C LEU A 13 71.10 13.05 35.14
N LEU A 14 70.18 12.15 35.53
CA LEU A 14 68.78 12.07 35.11
C LEU A 14 68.14 10.81 35.74
N ALA A 15 67.67 10.95 36.99
CA ALA A 15 66.84 9.93 37.61
C ALA A 15 65.44 9.98 36.98
N LEU A 16 65.18 9.05 36.06
CA LEU A 16 63.86 8.80 35.49
C LEU A 16 62.92 8.26 36.57
N ALA A 17 62.05 9.12 37.09
CA ALA A 17 60.86 8.71 37.81
C ALA A 17 59.83 8.21 36.79
N THR A 18 59.77 6.90 36.55
CA THR A 18 58.69 6.27 35.80
C THR A 18 57.46 6.16 36.69
N ILE A 19 56.58 7.16 36.60
CA ILE A 19 55.23 7.13 37.15
C ILE A 19 54.42 6.12 36.35
N ALA A 20 54.10 4.96 36.96
CA ALA A 20 53.10 4.05 36.43
C ALA A 20 51.71 4.66 36.61
N LEU A 21 51.25 5.48 35.67
CA LEU A 21 49.84 5.86 35.56
C LEU A 21 49.05 4.62 35.14
N ALA A 22 48.40 3.97 36.10
CA ALA A 22 47.31 3.05 35.82
C ALA A 22 46.12 3.87 35.28
N THR A 23 46.06 4.02 33.96
CA THR A 23 44.88 4.52 33.27
C THR A 23 43.77 3.48 33.37
N ILE A 24 42.86 3.68 34.32
CA ILE A 24 41.61 2.93 34.36
C ILE A 24 40.78 3.40 33.16
N ALA A 25 40.87 2.66 32.05
CA ALA A 25 40.00 2.83 30.92
C ALA A 25 38.59 2.38 31.33
N LEU A 26 37.75 3.34 31.74
CA LEU A 26 36.31 3.13 31.80
C LEU A 26 35.85 2.80 30.37
N PRO A 27 35.22 1.63 30.12
CA PRO A 27 34.59 1.40 28.84
C PRO A 27 33.44 2.40 28.72
N ALA A 28 33.57 3.37 27.82
CA ALA A 28 32.43 4.14 27.36
C ALA A 28 31.50 3.16 26.65
N SER A 29 30.55 2.59 27.38
CA SER A 29 29.43 1.86 26.78
C SER A 29 28.79 2.81 25.80
N ARG A 30 29.02 2.56 24.51
CA ARG A 30 28.19 3.14 23.45
C ARG A 30 26.79 2.68 23.80
N ALA A 31 25.98 3.57 24.34
CA ALA A 31 24.54 3.39 24.37
C ALA A 31 24.13 3.34 22.90
N THR A 32 24.11 2.14 22.32
CA THR A 32 23.28 1.87 21.17
C THR A 32 21.90 2.29 21.62
N ALA A 33 21.38 3.38 21.06
CA ALA A 33 19.99 3.74 21.25
C ALA A 33 19.18 2.55 20.73
N GLN A 34 18.85 1.63 21.63
CA GLN A 34 18.15 0.41 21.30
C GLN A 34 16.75 0.86 20.94
N VAL A 35 16.49 0.94 19.64
CA VAL A 35 15.18 1.32 19.12
C VAL A 35 14.20 0.28 19.65
N ASP A 36 13.42 0.68 20.65
CA ASP A 36 12.47 -0.21 21.30
C ASP A 36 11.25 -0.35 20.39
N CYS A 37 11.30 -1.40 19.57
CA CYS A 37 10.27 -1.74 18.61
C CYS A 37 8.90 -1.95 19.25
N ASN A 38 8.85 -2.47 20.47
CA ASN A 38 7.60 -2.67 21.18
C ASN A 38 6.98 -1.33 21.58
N ARG A 39 7.82 -0.39 22.02
CA ARG A 39 7.39 0.98 22.34
C ARG A 39 6.91 1.73 21.09
N LEU A 40 7.61 1.59 19.97
CA LEU A 40 7.25 2.22 18.69
C LEU A 40 5.94 1.64 18.13
N ALA A 41 5.77 0.32 18.19
CA ALA A 41 4.52 -0.36 17.81
C ALA A 41 3.34 0.07 18.69
N ALA A 42 3.54 0.22 20.01
CA ALA A 42 2.52 0.72 20.92
C ALA A 42 2.12 2.17 20.61
N GLN A 43 3.09 3.03 20.28
CA GLN A 43 2.81 4.41 19.84
C GLN A 43 2.00 4.44 18.54
N ILE A 44 2.35 3.63 17.55
CA ILE A 44 1.57 3.49 16.31
C ILE A 44 0.15 3.01 16.64
N ALA A 45 -0.01 1.95 17.45
CA ALA A 45 -1.32 1.41 17.81
C ALA A 45 -2.22 2.47 18.49
N SER A 46 -1.65 3.28 19.38
CA SER A 46 -2.37 4.35 20.10
C SER A 46 -2.86 5.48 19.19
N LEU A 47 -2.09 5.82 18.15
CA LEU A 47 -2.46 6.87 17.18
C LEU A 47 -3.62 6.43 16.26
N GLY A 48 -3.77 5.13 16.01
CA GLY A 48 -4.82 4.59 15.12
C GLY A 48 -6.18 4.38 15.75
N HIS A 49 -6.22 4.20 17.08
CA HIS A 49 -7.44 3.88 17.82
C HIS A 49 -7.95 5.05 18.65
N SER A 50 -7.40 6.25 18.47
CA SER A 50 -7.90 7.42 19.18
C SER A 50 -9.39 7.59 18.87
N ALA A 51 -10.25 7.44 19.89
CA ALA A 51 -11.70 7.59 19.73
C ALA A 51 -12.09 8.98 19.16
N SER A 52 -11.17 9.94 19.17
CA SER A 52 -11.27 11.22 18.48
C SER A 52 -11.13 11.11 16.96
N SER A 53 -10.26 10.24 16.42
CA SER A 53 -10.09 10.04 14.98
C SER A 53 -11.28 9.30 14.36
N SER A 54 -11.84 8.31 15.06
CA SER A 54 -13.07 7.62 14.62
C SER A 54 -14.30 8.52 14.68
N ARG A 55 -14.43 9.36 15.72
CA ARG A 55 -15.48 10.41 15.80
C ARG A 55 -15.29 11.52 14.76
N ALA A 56 -14.05 11.93 14.49
CA ALA A 56 -13.74 12.91 13.45
C ALA A 56 -13.97 12.36 12.04
N ALA A 57 -13.63 11.09 11.78
CA ALA A 57 -13.95 10.41 10.53
C ALA A 57 -15.47 10.24 10.36
N ALA A 58 -16.19 9.85 11.42
CA ALA A 58 -17.65 9.77 11.40
C ALA A 58 -18.31 11.15 11.16
N ALA A 59 -17.78 12.23 11.75
CA ALA A 59 -18.24 13.59 11.50
C ALA A 59 -17.95 14.05 10.06
N ALA A 60 -16.77 13.73 9.52
CA ALA A 60 -16.41 14.03 8.13
C ALA A 60 -17.32 13.29 7.14
N ASN A 61 -17.63 12.01 7.40
CA ASN A 61 -18.53 11.22 6.56
C ASN A 61 -19.97 11.77 6.54
N ARG A 62 -20.47 12.29 7.67
CA ARG A 62 -21.78 12.98 7.71
C ARG A 62 -21.79 14.21 6.81
N GLN A 63 -20.74 15.03 6.89
CA GLN A 63 -20.65 16.25 6.09
C GLN A 63 -20.54 15.98 4.58
N GLN A 64 -19.90 14.88 4.17
CA GLN A 64 -19.86 14.46 2.77
C GLN A 64 -21.25 14.16 2.20
N SER A 65 -22.13 13.54 2.99
CA SER A 65 -23.47 13.19 2.55
C SER A 65 -24.35 14.42 2.26
N GLU A 66 -24.17 15.50 3.02
CA GLU A 66 -24.88 16.77 2.79
C GLU A 66 -24.41 17.47 1.51
N ILE A 67 -23.09 17.51 1.29
CA ILE A 67 -22.49 18.04 0.06
C ILE A 67 -22.97 17.22 -1.14
N ALA A 68 -23.03 15.88 -1.02
CA ALA A 68 -23.49 15.01 -2.09
C ALA A 68 -24.95 15.32 -2.47
N ARG A 69 -25.85 15.44 -1.49
CA ARG A 69 -27.26 15.81 -1.73
C ARG A 69 -27.39 17.16 -2.42
N LEU A 70 -26.69 18.19 -1.95
CA LEU A 70 -26.74 19.54 -2.54
C LEU A 70 -26.12 19.58 -3.94
N SER A 71 -25.05 18.82 -4.17
CA SER A 71 -24.46 18.69 -5.50
C SER A 71 -25.39 17.98 -6.48
N ALA A 72 -26.09 16.93 -6.05
CA ALA A 72 -27.07 16.24 -6.87
C ALA A 72 -28.25 17.17 -7.24
N HIS A 73 -28.74 17.97 -6.27
CA HIS A 73 -29.77 18.97 -6.55
C HIS A 73 -29.27 20.05 -7.53
N ALA A 74 -28.06 20.59 -7.34
CA ALA A 74 -27.45 21.56 -8.25
C ALA A 74 -27.28 20.98 -9.68
N ASN A 75 -26.94 19.70 -9.79
CA ASN A 75 -26.87 19.01 -11.09
C ASN A 75 -28.26 18.87 -11.73
N SER A 76 -29.30 18.57 -10.95
CA SER A 76 -30.67 18.39 -11.45
C SER A 76 -31.28 19.67 -12.04
N ILE A 77 -30.88 20.83 -11.52
CA ILE A 77 -31.31 22.16 -12.03
C ILE A 77 -30.36 22.71 -13.10
N GLY A 78 -29.39 21.91 -13.56
CA GLY A 78 -28.50 22.26 -14.66
C GLY A 78 -27.34 23.20 -14.31
N CYS A 79 -27.04 23.42 -13.02
CA CYS A 79 -25.97 24.35 -12.61
C CYS A 79 -24.54 23.90 -13.01
N ASN A 80 -24.37 22.63 -13.36
CA ASN A 80 -23.08 22.02 -13.69
C ASN A 80 -22.94 21.69 -15.18
N ARG A 81 -23.82 22.25 -16.04
CA ARG A 81 -23.69 22.10 -17.49
C ARG A 81 -22.39 22.75 -17.97
N PRO A 82 -21.57 22.05 -18.76
CA PRO A 82 -20.32 22.61 -19.29
C PRO A 82 -20.64 23.80 -20.20
N HIS A 83 -19.92 24.89 -19.99
CA HIS A 83 -20.01 26.09 -20.80
C HIS A 83 -19.37 25.82 -22.17
N PHE A 84 -20.20 25.73 -23.20
CA PHE A 84 -19.74 25.84 -24.58
C PHE A 84 -19.87 27.30 -25.00
N LEU A 85 -18.87 27.79 -25.75
CA LEU A 85 -18.58 29.19 -26.10
C LEU A 85 -19.72 30.00 -26.76
N PHE A 86 -20.93 29.45 -26.88
CA PHE A 86 -22.10 30.09 -27.51
C PHE A 86 -23.44 29.82 -26.80
N PHE A 87 -23.48 29.11 -25.66
CA PHE A 87 -24.72 28.80 -24.92
C PHE A 87 -24.54 29.06 -23.42
N ASP A 88 -24.84 30.29 -23.00
CA ASP A 88 -24.81 30.70 -21.60
C ASP A 88 -26.18 30.47 -20.94
N ASP A 89 -26.60 29.20 -20.88
CA ASP A 89 -27.88 28.80 -20.29
C ASP A 89 -27.78 28.55 -18.77
N ARG A 90 -26.69 28.97 -18.11
CA ARG A 90 -26.59 28.80 -16.65
C ARG A 90 -27.44 29.86 -15.94
N PRO A 91 -28.45 29.44 -15.16
CA PRO A 91 -29.24 30.37 -14.36
C PRO A 91 -28.34 31.10 -13.34
N ARG A 92 -28.44 32.42 -13.20
CA ARG A 92 -27.62 33.19 -12.23
C ARG A 92 -27.76 32.75 -10.77
N GLN A 93 -28.87 32.09 -10.43
CA GLN A 93 -29.10 31.43 -9.14
C GLN A 93 -28.09 30.30 -8.84
N CYS A 94 -27.45 29.73 -9.85
CA CYS A 94 -26.43 28.69 -9.71
C CYS A 94 -25.11 29.22 -9.15
N ASP A 95 -24.78 30.49 -9.33
CA ASP A 95 -23.50 31.04 -8.88
C ASP A 95 -23.43 31.07 -7.34
N GLY A 96 -24.50 31.52 -6.69
CA GLY A 96 -24.59 31.52 -5.22
C GLY A 96 -24.63 30.11 -4.63
N LEU A 97 -25.31 29.18 -5.30
CA LEU A 97 -25.40 27.78 -4.87
C LEU A 97 -24.05 27.07 -5.01
N ASN A 98 -23.36 27.26 -6.14
CA ASN A 98 -22.04 26.69 -6.39
C ASN A 98 -21.00 27.27 -5.43
N ALA A 99 -21.02 28.57 -5.15
CA ALA A 99 -20.14 29.19 -4.15
C ALA A 99 -20.33 28.57 -2.75
N ARG A 100 -21.58 28.32 -2.35
CA ARG A 100 -21.90 27.66 -1.07
C ARG A 100 -21.37 26.22 -1.03
N ILE A 101 -21.54 25.45 -2.11
CA ILE A 101 -21.01 24.07 -2.22
C ILE A 101 -19.48 24.05 -2.12
N GLN A 102 -18.80 24.98 -2.81
CA GLN A 102 -17.33 25.06 -2.75
C GLN A 102 -16.83 25.48 -1.36
N GLY A 103 -17.53 26.39 -0.67
CA GLY A 103 -17.24 26.73 0.72
C GLY A 103 -17.34 25.52 1.66
N MET A 104 -18.38 24.70 1.51
CA MET A 104 -18.53 23.47 2.31
C MET A 104 -17.45 22.42 2.00
N ARG A 105 -17.05 22.27 0.73
CA ARG A 105 -15.93 21.39 0.34
C ARG A 105 -14.61 21.84 0.93
N ALA A 106 -14.34 23.15 0.95
CA ALA A 106 -13.13 23.69 1.57
C ALA A 106 -13.12 23.45 3.09
N ASN A 107 -14.27 23.61 3.76
CA ASN A 107 -14.42 23.31 5.19
C ASN A 107 -14.22 21.81 5.47
N LEU A 108 -14.75 20.92 4.62
CA LEU A 108 -14.50 19.49 4.69
C LEU A 108 -13.01 19.17 4.55
N ALA A 109 -12.32 19.77 3.57
CA ALA A 109 -10.89 19.55 3.37
C ALA A 109 -10.07 19.99 4.60
N GLN A 110 -10.47 21.07 5.28
CA GLN A 110 -9.86 21.51 6.53
C GLN A 110 -10.11 20.49 7.66
N MET A 111 -11.34 20.01 7.82
CA MET A 111 -11.69 18.99 8.82
C MET A 111 -11.00 17.65 8.54
N GLN A 112 -10.88 17.26 7.28
CA GLN A 112 -10.12 16.08 6.88
C GLN A 112 -8.65 16.24 7.20
N ARG A 113 -8.04 17.40 6.96
CA ARG A 113 -6.65 17.64 7.38
C ARG A 113 -6.49 17.61 8.90
N ALA A 114 -7.50 18.01 9.68
CA ALA A 114 -7.47 17.87 11.13
C ALA A 114 -7.69 16.42 11.60
N ALA A 115 -8.59 15.67 10.95
CA ALA A 115 -8.91 14.27 11.28
C ALA A 115 -7.80 13.29 10.84
N TYR A 116 -7.22 13.54 9.67
CA TYR A 116 -6.15 12.76 9.06
C TYR A 116 -4.75 13.36 9.29
N GLY A 117 -4.65 14.54 9.92
CA GLY A 117 -3.37 15.20 10.24
C GLY A 117 -2.50 14.38 11.18
N GLY A 118 -3.11 13.58 12.06
CA GLY A 118 -2.41 12.57 12.87
C GLY A 118 -1.99 11.31 12.09
N GLY A 119 -2.53 11.11 10.89
CA GLY A 119 -2.19 10.00 9.99
C GLY A 119 -0.81 10.15 9.35
N GLY A 120 -0.34 11.39 9.17
CA GLY A 120 1.03 11.67 8.70
C GLY A 120 2.09 11.20 9.69
N THR A 121 1.93 11.56 10.97
CA THR A 121 2.81 11.10 12.06
C THR A 121 2.78 9.58 12.23
N ARG A 122 1.59 8.97 12.11
CA ARG A 122 1.45 7.50 12.12
C ARG A 122 2.22 6.87 10.97
N ARG A 123 2.08 7.38 9.75
CA ARG A 123 2.78 6.86 8.56
C ARG A 123 4.30 7.00 8.69
N GLN A 124 4.78 8.14 9.20
CA GLN A 124 6.20 8.37 9.46
C GLN A 124 6.76 7.44 10.56
N LEU A 125 5.99 7.14 11.60
CA LEU A 125 6.37 6.15 12.63
C LEU A 125 6.35 4.72 12.08
N GLN A 126 5.40 4.41 11.20
CA GLN A 126 5.30 3.12 10.52
C GLN A 126 6.54 2.87 9.65
N GLU A 127 6.99 3.86 8.88
CA GLU A 127 8.19 3.78 8.05
C GLU A 127 9.45 3.57 8.91
N GLN A 128 9.57 4.28 10.04
CA GLN A 128 10.68 4.07 10.99
C GLN A 128 10.62 2.67 11.63
N TYR A 129 9.43 2.20 12.01
CA TYR A 129 9.24 0.84 12.50
C TYR A 129 9.67 -0.19 11.47
N ASP A 130 9.28 0.01 10.22
CA ASP A 130 9.65 -0.90 9.13
C ASP A 130 11.17 -0.89 8.89
N ALA A 131 11.82 0.27 8.93
CA ALA A 131 13.27 0.41 8.76
C ALA A 131 14.08 -0.22 9.91
N TYR A 132 13.68 0.00 11.17
CA TYR A 132 14.49 -0.39 12.33
C TYR A 132 14.07 -1.73 12.96
N CYS A 133 12.80 -2.10 12.85
CA CYS A 133 12.23 -3.25 13.58
C CYS A 133 11.89 -4.43 12.68
N ARG A 134 11.51 -4.18 11.42
CA ARG A 134 11.24 -5.24 10.44
C ARG A 134 12.54 -5.81 9.85
N GLY A 135 13.59 -4.99 9.75
CA GLY A 135 14.93 -5.36 9.26
C GLY A 135 15.81 -6.14 10.24
N GLY A 136 15.44 -6.24 11.53
CA GLY A 136 16.25 -6.88 12.57
C GLY A 136 16.36 -8.42 12.50
N ARG A 137 15.79 -9.08 11.48
CA ARG A 137 15.93 -10.53 11.24
C ARG A 137 16.51 -10.90 9.88
N ARG A 138 17.18 -9.98 9.19
CA ARG A 138 18.02 -10.31 8.04
C ARG A 138 19.25 -9.43 8.13
N ASN A 139 20.44 -10.04 8.20
CA ASN A 139 21.69 -9.30 8.06
C ASN A 139 21.57 -8.46 6.77
N PRO A 140 21.64 -7.12 6.84
CA PRO A 140 21.73 -6.32 5.63
C PRO A 140 23.13 -6.58 5.09
N ASP A 141 23.20 -7.47 4.11
CA ASP A 141 24.46 -7.89 3.52
C ASP A 141 25.19 -6.68 2.96
N PHE A 142 26.51 -6.71 3.14
CA PHE A 142 27.52 -5.72 2.84
C PHE A 142 27.30 -4.86 1.57
N LEU A 143 26.63 -5.41 0.56
CA LEU A 143 26.36 -4.77 -0.73
C LEU A 143 25.39 -3.58 -0.63
N GLU A 144 24.42 -3.60 0.29
CA GLU A 144 23.45 -2.49 0.43
C GLU A 144 24.04 -1.26 1.13
N ARG A 145 25.18 -1.45 1.82
CA ARG A 145 26.01 -0.37 2.39
C ARG A 145 27.06 0.13 1.41
N LEU A 146 27.48 -0.69 0.45
CA LEU A 146 28.46 -0.33 -0.57
C LEU A 146 27.80 0.38 -1.78
N PHE A 147 26.56 -0.01 -2.12
CA PHE A 147 25.76 0.58 -3.17
C PHE A 147 24.49 1.14 -2.56
N GLY A 148 24.56 2.37 -2.05
CA GLY A 148 23.40 3.07 -1.49
C GLY A 148 22.21 2.94 -2.42
N GLY A 149 21.15 2.28 -1.92
CA GLY A 149 20.03 1.79 -2.71
C GLY A 149 19.47 2.83 -3.67
N ARG A 150 19.32 2.42 -4.92
CA ARG A 150 18.52 3.12 -5.94
C ARG A 150 17.87 2.07 -6.83
N ASP A 151 16.57 2.25 -7.00
CA ASP A 151 15.73 1.56 -7.97
C ASP A 151 16.43 1.41 -9.32
N GLU A 152 16.66 0.18 -9.79
CA GLU A 152 16.83 -0.06 -11.21
C GLU A 152 16.33 -1.45 -11.61
N ILE A 153 15.36 -1.45 -12.52
CA ILE A 153 14.75 -2.61 -13.16
C ILE A 153 15.81 -3.27 -14.05
N VAL A 154 16.28 -4.49 -13.74
CA VAL A 154 17.00 -5.31 -14.73
C VAL A 154 16.66 -6.80 -14.60
N TYR A 155 16.23 -7.35 -15.73
CA TYR A 155 15.98 -8.75 -16.05
C TYR A 155 17.15 -9.66 -15.62
N PRO A 156 16.93 -10.83 -15.00
CA PRO A 156 18.02 -11.70 -14.59
C PRO A 156 18.73 -12.32 -15.82
N PRO A 157 20.08 -12.30 -15.91
CA PRO A 157 20.78 -13.11 -16.88
C PRO A 157 20.70 -14.58 -16.48
N ALA A 158 20.39 -15.41 -17.46
CA ALA A 158 20.46 -16.86 -17.34
C ALA A 158 21.89 -17.31 -17.06
N SER A 159 22.02 -18.31 -16.17
CA SER A 159 23.04 -19.38 -16.08
C SER A 159 23.73 -19.45 -14.72
N GLY A 160 23.44 -20.52 -13.99
CA GLY A 160 24.13 -20.90 -12.75
C GLY A 160 23.21 -21.73 -11.88
N LEU A 161 23.21 -23.04 -12.14
CA LEU A 161 22.46 -24.04 -11.39
C LEU A 161 22.93 -24.05 -9.93
N ASP A 162 22.18 -23.40 -9.05
CA ASP A 162 22.16 -23.74 -7.64
C ASP A 162 20.69 -23.86 -7.22
N GLU A 163 20.22 -25.11 -7.17
CA GLU A 163 18.89 -25.52 -6.76
C GLU A 163 18.71 -25.18 -5.27
N THR A 164 18.39 -23.93 -4.99
CA THR A 164 17.58 -23.64 -3.81
C THR A 164 16.21 -24.25 -4.07
N PRO A 165 15.67 -25.10 -3.18
CA PRO A 165 14.27 -25.51 -3.27
C PRO A 165 13.45 -24.23 -3.20
N VAL A 166 12.91 -23.80 -4.35
CA VAL A 166 11.81 -22.86 -4.40
C VAL A 166 10.74 -23.52 -3.54
N GLU A 167 10.50 -23.00 -2.33
CA GLU A 167 9.32 -23.38 -1.57
C GLU A 167 8.16 -23.29 -2.58
N PRO A 168 7.44 -24.40 -2.83
CA PRO A 168 6.39 -24.40 -3.83
C PRO A 168 5.47 -23.22 -3.51
N GLN A 169 5.35 -22.26 -4.44
CA GLN A 169 4.31 -21.26 -4.31
C GLN A 169 3.03 -22.05 -4.12
N ASP A 170 2.42 -21.87 -2.95
CA ASP A 170 1.26 -22.64 -2.54
C ASP A 170 0.07 -22.20 -3.40
N THR A 171 0.02 -22.76 -4.60
CA THR A 171 -0.97 -22.49 -5.64
C THR A 171 -2.26 -23.25 -5.39
N THR A 172 -2.45 -23.73 -4.16
CA THR A 172 -3.68 -24.39 -3.77
C THR A 172 -4.85 -23.42 -3.95
N PRO A 173 -5.92 -23.84 -4.63
CA PRO A 173 -7.13 -23.05 -4.75
C PRO A 173 -7.77 -22.90 -3.36
N ARG A 174 -7.56 -21.74 -2.72
CA ARG A 174 -8.11 -21.42 -1.39
C ARG A 174 -8.96 -20.15 -1.38
N GLY A 175 -9.02 -19.46 -2.52
CA GLY A 175 -9.63 -18.15 -2.63
C GLY A 175 -8.82 -17.05 -1.93
N GLY A 176 -9.45 -15.91 -1.69
CA GLY A 176 -8.83 -14.80 -0.98
C GLY A 176 -9.73 -13.57 -0.90
N SER A 177 -9.15 -12.41 -0.59
CA SER A 177 -9.93 -11.18 -0.37
C SER A 177 -10.29 -10.44 -1.66
N GLU A 178 -9.61 -10.72 -2.77
CA GLU A 178 -9.88 -10.08 -4.06
C GLU A 178 -11.05 -10.79 -4.74
N ALA A 179 -12.11 -10.04 -5.02
CA ALA A 179 -13.26 -10.53 -5.76
C ALA A 179 -13.06 -10.23 -7.26
N ILE A 180 -13.32 -11.23 -8.10
CA ILE A 180 -13.18 -11.13 -9.55
C ILE A 180 -14.38 -11.78 -10.24
N CYS A 181 -14.84 -11.19 -11.33
CA CYS A 181 -15.86 -11.78 -12.19
C CYS A 181 -15.16 -12.52 -13.31
N VAL A 182 -15.39 -13.82 -13.42
CA VAL A 182 -14.81 -14.70 -14.43
C VAL A 182 -15.88 -15.06 -15.44
N ARG A 183 -15.57 -14.87 -16.72
CA ARG A 183 -16.42 -15.31 -17.83
C ARG A 183 -16.10 -16.77 -18.17
N THR A 184 -17.11 -17.63 -18.14
CA THR A 184 -16.92 -19.08 -18.23
C THR A 184 -16.59 -19.58 -19.65
N CYS A 185 -16.97 -18.83 -20.69
CA CYS A 185 -16.74 -19.22 -22.09
C CYS A 185 -15.29 -19.06 -22.59
N ASP A 186 -14.46 -18.26 -21.92
CA ASP A 186 -13.04 -18.04 -22.27
C ASP A 186 -12.10 -17.89 -21.07
N GLY A 187 -12.60 -17.98 -19.84
CA GLY A 187 -11.83 -17.82 -18.61
C GLY A 187 -11.36 -16.40 -18.35
N SER A 188 -11.72 -15.41 -19.18
CA SER A 188 -11.34 -14.01 -18.95
C SER A 188 -11.93 -13.50 -17.64
N PHE A 189 -11.25 -12.56 -17.00
CA PHE A 189 -11.71 -12.00 -15.74
C PHE A 189 -11.54 -10.48 -15.65
N PHE A 190 -12.32 -9.87 -14.77
CA PHE A 190 -12.14 -8.48 -14.38
C PHE A 190 -12.35 -8.31 -12.86
N PRO A 191 -11.54 -7.48 -12.19
CA PRO A 191 -11.71 -7.23 -10.76
C PRO A 191 -12.90 -6.31 -10.51
N ILE A 192 -13.55 -6.48 -9.35
CA ILE A 192 -14.58 -5.58 -8.86
C ILE A 192 -14.04 -4.77 -7.68
N SER A 193 -14.50 -3.52 -7.53
CA SER A 193 -13.95 -2.56 -6.56
C SER A 193 -14.20 -2.92 -5.08
N TYR A 194 -14.87 -4.04 -4.81
CA TYR A 194 -15.25 -4.48 -3.48
C TYR A 194 -14.51 -5.76 -3.09
N SER A 195 -14.04 -5.80 -1.84
CA SER A 195 -13.42 -7.01 -1.29
C SER A 195 -14.47 -8.09 -1.03
N ALA A 196 -14.10 -9.35 -1.28
CA ALA A 196 -14.94 -10.49 -0.97
C ALA A 196 -15.04 -10.70 0.55
N ARG A 197 -16.27 -10.89 1.04
CA ARG A 197 -16.58 -11.35 2.41
C ARG A 197 -17.69 -12.38 2.31
N ARG A 198 -17.75 -13.34 3.23
CA ARG A 198 -18.79 -14.40 3.17
C ARG A 198 -20.22 -13.82 3.11
N ALA A 199 -20.45 -12.69 3.78
CA ALA A 199 -21.76 -12.07 3.85
C ALA A 199 -22.24 -11.40 2.55
N ASN A 200 -21.36 -11.09 1.58
CA ASN A 200 -21.72 -10.35 0.36
C ASN A 200 -21.43 -11.11 -0.93
N LEU A 201 -21.11 -12.41 -0.88
CA LEU A 201 -20.78 -13.18 -2.08
C LEU A 201 -21.94 -13.27 -3.08
N SER A 202 -23.20 -13.34 -2.61
CA SER A 202 -24.39 -13.33 -3.47
C SER A 202 -24.53 -12.00 -4.21
N ASP A 203 -24.47 -10.88 -3.48
CA ASP A 203 -24.57 -9.54 -4.07
C ASP A 203 -23.46 -9.29 -5.09
N LEU A 204 -22.24 -9.77 -4.82
CA LEU A 204 -21.11 -9.66 -5.75
C LEU A 204 -21.32 -10.53 -7.00
N GLN A 205 -21.96 -11.69 -6.89
CA GLN A 205 -22.33 -12.53 -8.03
C GLN A 205 -23.37 -11.84 -8.91
N GLU A 206 -24.40 -11.24 -8.32
CA GLU A 206 -25.40 -10.44 -9.05
C GLU A 206 -24.74 -9.27 -9.78
N MET A 207 -23.81 -8.58 -9.10
CA MET A 207 -23.03 -7.50 -9.71
C MET A 207 -22.18 -8.00 -10.89
N CYS A 208 -21.58 -9.19 -10.81
CA CYS A 208 -20.88 -9.77 -11.96
C CYS A 208 -21.80 -9.92 -13.16
N THR A 209 -22.99 -10.47 -12.96
CA THR A 209 -24.00 -10.66 -14.01
C THR A 209 -24.43 -9.32 -14.61
N ALA A 210 -24.70 -8.30 -13.78
CA ALA A 210 -25.07 -6.97 -14.25
C ALA A 210 -23.94 -6.30 -15.06
N LEU A 211 -22.67 -6.51 -14.67
CA LEU A 211 -21.52 -5.97 -15.39
C LEU A 211 -21.20 -6.71 -16.70
N CYS A 212 -21.76 -7.91 -16.90
CA CYS A 212 -21.50 -8.73 -18.08
C CYS A 212 -22.76 -9.43 -18.61
N PRO A 213 -23.76 -8.68 -19.10
CA PRO A 213 -25.07 -9.24 -19.45
C PRO A 213 -25.05 -10.12 -20.71
N ALA A 214 -24.03 -9.98 -21.57
CA ALA A 214 -23.93 -10.71 -22.84
C ALA A 214 -23.13 -12.02 -22.76
N ALA A 215 -22.66 -12.43 -21.58
CA ALA A 215 -21.95 -13.68 -21.39
C ALA A 215 -22.19 -14.27 -20.00
N GLU A 216 -22.06 -15.58 -19.86
CA GLU A 216 -22.13 -16.22 -18.55
C GLU A 216 -20.88 -15.89 -17.72
N VAL A 217 -21.11 -15.41 -16.50
CA VAL A 217 -20.07 -15.03 -15.55
C VAL A 217 -20.33 -15.61 -14.18
N LYS A 218 -19.23 -15.97 -13.51
CA LYS A 218 -19.22 -16.49 -12.14
C LYS A 218 -18.26 -15.66 -11.30
N LEU A 219 -18.63 -15.44 -10.05
CA LEU A 219 -17.79 -14.79 -9.05
C LEU A 219 -16.75 -15.80 -8.55
N PHE A 220 -15.49 -15.35 -8.58
CA PHE A 220 -14.38 -16.03 -7.92
C PHE A 220 -13.75 -15.09 -6.91
N THR A 221 -13.14 -15.68 -5.89
CA THR A 221 -12.29 -14.99 -4.93
C THR A 221 -10.88 -15.51 -5.07
N ARG A 222 -9.86 -14.66 -4.89
CA ARG A 222 -8.45 -15.07 -5.02
C ARG A 222 -7.51 -14.30 -4.11
N ALA A 223 -6.30 -14.84 -3.95
CA ALA A 223 -5.17 -14.07 -3.45
C ALA A 223 -4.79 -12.98 -4.48
N PRO A 224 -4.27 -11.83 -4.03
CA PRO A 224 -3.91 -10.73 -4.92
C PRO A 224 -3.00 -11.20 -6.06
N ARG A 225 -3.40 -10.92 -7.30
CA ARG A 225 -2.63 -11.21 -8.54
C ARG A 225 -2.31 -12.69 -8.80
N ASP A 226 -2.84 -13.64 -8.04
CA ASP A 226 -2.62 -15.07 -8.31
C ASP A 226 -3.93 -15.77 -8.66
N MET A 227 -4.11 -16.04 -9.96
CA MET A 227 -5.31 -16.68 -10.47
C MET A 227 -5.41 -18.17 -10.13
N LYS A 228 -4.30 -18.86 -9.85
CA LYS A 228 -4.33 -20.30 -9.51
C LYS A 228 -4.99 -20.54 -8.16
N THR A 229 -4.93 -19.55 -7.28
CA THR A 229 -5.61 -19.58 -5.98
C THR A 229 -7.12 -19.36 -6.07
N ALA A 230 -7.65 -18.99 -7.24
CA ALA A 230 -9.02 -18.53 -7.37
C ALA A 230 -10.04 -19.65 -7.17
N VAL A 231 -11.07 -19.38 -6.34
CA VAL A 231 -12.15 -20.31 -5.99
C VAL A 231 -13.50 -19.61 -6.11
N SER A 232 -14.47 -20.28 -6.73
CA SER A 232 -15.83 -19.78 -6.89
C SER A 232 -16.60 -19.77 -5.56
N ILE A 233 -17.77 -19.14 -5.56
CA ILE A 233 -18.68 -19.18 -4.39
C ILE A 233 -19.11 -20.61 -4.01
N ASP A 234 -19.12 -21.53 -4.98
CA ASP A 234 -19.51 -22.93 -4.82
C ASP A 234 -18.33 -23.85 -4.47
N GLY A 235 -17.11 -23.29 -4.36
CA GLY A 235 -15.90 -24.05 -4.04
C GLY A 235 -15.16 -24.63 -5.25
N GLU A 236 -15.58 -24.29 -6.47
CA GLU A 236 -14.91 -24.73 -7.70
C GLU A 236 -13.61 -23.93 -7.90
N ALA A 237 -12.49 -24.62 -8.11
CA ALA A 237 -11.23 -23.97 -8.45
C ALA A 237 -11.28 -23.43 -9.88
N TYR A 238 -10.76 -22.22 -10.10
CA TYR A 238 -10.71 -21.62 -11.44
C TYR A 238 -9.95 -22.49 -12.45
N THR A 239 -8.89 -23.16 -11.99
CA THR A 239 -8.08 -24.08 -12.80
C THR A 239 -8.87 -25.29 -13.33
N ASN A 240 -10.03 -25.60 -12.74
CA ASN A 240 -10.86 -26.72 -13.14
C ASN A 240 -11.90 -26.33 -14.20
N LEU A 241 -12.05 -25.04 -14.51
CA LEU A 241 -12.92 -24.60 -15.60
C LEU A 241 -12.38 -25.12 -16.94
N GLU A 242 -13.27 -25.61 -17.79
CA GLU A 242 -12.93 -26.12 -19.13
C GLU A 242 -12.14 -25.08 -19.96
N ASN A 243 -12.51 -23.80 -19.83
CA ASN A 243 -11.89 -22.69 -20.56
C ASN A 243 -10.89 -21.88 -19.70
N ALA A 244 -10.37 -22.43 -18.59
CA ALA A 244 -9.40 -21.74 -17.75
C ALA A 244 -8.18 -21.25 -18.59
N PHE A 245 -7.83 -19.98 -18.42
CA PHE A 245 -6.71 -19.30 -19.08
C PHE A 245 -6.77 -19.27 -20.61
N LYS A 246 -7.91 -19.60 -21.24
CA LYS A 246 -8.04 -19.62 -22.70
C LYS A 246 -7.81 -18.24 -23.33
N TYR A 247 -8.25 -17.18 -22.64
CA TYR A 247 -8.04 -15.79 -23.04
C TYR A 247 -6.57 -15.40 -23.26
N GLU A 248 -5.62 -16.10 -22.65
CA GLU A 248 -4.19 -15.83 -22.81
C GLU A 248 -3.68 -16.26 -24.18
N LYS A 249 -4.35 -17.23 -24.81
CA LYS A 249 -3.92 -17.83 -26.07
C LYS A 249 -4.78 -17.39 -27.24
N THR A 250 -6.07 -17.12 -27.02
CA THR A 250 -7.01 -16.87 -28.10
C THR A 250 -8.14 -15.95 -27.64
N VAL A 251 -8.45 -14.97 -28.47
CA VAL A 251 -9.64 -14.13 -28.30
C VAL A 251 -10.84 -14.85 -28.89
N VAL A 252 -11.90 -15.03 -28.11
CA VAL A 252 -13.15 -15.67 -28.51
C VAL A 252 -14.18 -14.56 -28.80
N PRO A 253 -14.43 -14.18 -30.06
CA PRO A 253 -15.19 -12.96 -30.39
C PRO A 253 -16.63 -12.94 -29.84
N GLN A 254 -17.27 -14.11 -29.80
CA GLN A 254 -18.62 -14.31 -29.26
C GLN A 254 -18.69 -14.32 -27.72
N CYS A 255 -17.54 -14.30 -27.02
CA CYS A 255 -17.45 -14.36 -25.57
C CYS A 255 -17.01 -12.98 -25.05
N SER A 256 -17.97 -12.06 -24.92
CA SER A 256 -17.75 -10.67 -24.51
C SER A 256 -18.90 -10.19 -23.62
N CYS A 257 -18.64 -9.22 -22.74
CA CYS A 257 -19.67 -8.57 -21.93
C CYS A 257 -20.57 -7.61 -22.73
N ARG A 258 -20.31 -7.46 -24.03
CA ARG A 258 -21.10 -6.66 -24.97
C ARG A 258 -21.45 -7.50 -26.18
N LYS A 259 -22.59 -7.20 -26.80
CA LYS A 259 -22.97 -7.82 -28.07
C LYS A 259 -21.98 -7.43 -29.17
N PRO A 260 -21.74 -8.30 -30.17
CA PRO A 260 -20.91 -7.95 -31.32
C PRO A 260 -21.37 -6.65 -31.99
N GLY A 261 -20.44 -5.71 -32.20
CA GLY A 261 -20.74 -4.41 -32.81
C GLY A 261 -21.37 -3.36 -31.89
N GLN A 262 -21.65 -3.68 -30.62
CA GLN A 262 -22.26 -2.76 -29.66
C GLN A 262 -21.19 -1.91 -28.94
N SER A 263 -21.46 -0.62 -28.76
CA SER A 263 -20.63 0.27 -27.95
C SER A 263 -20.81 0.01 -26.44
N TRP A 264 -19.86 0.45 -25.61
CA TRP A 264 -20.04 0.38 -24.14
C TRP A 264 -21.19 1.24 -23.63
N ALA A 265 -21.47 2.37 -24.29
CA ALA A 265 -22.56 3.25 -23.90
C ALA A 265 -23.93 2.58 -24.09
N GLU A 266 -24.11 1.86 -25.20
CA GLU A 266 -25.36 1.13 -25.47
C GLU A 266 -25.53 -0.09 -24.56
N ALA A 267 -24.43 -0.80 -24.25
CA ALA A 267 -24.50 -2.01 -23.42
C ALA A 267 -24.90 -1.75 -21.97
N LEU A 268 -24.62 -0.55 -21.45
CA LEU A 268 -24.92 -0.17 -20.06
C LEU A 268 -26.31 0.46 -19.89
N VAL A 269 -27.01 0.79 -20.97
CA VAL A 269 -28.39 1.31 -20.91
C VAL A 269 -29.40 0.18 -20.69
N ASP A 270 -29.06 -1.03 -21.14
CA ASP A 270 -29.90 -2.23 -21.03
C ASP A 270 -29.57 -3.10 -19.81
N ALA A 271 -28.63 -2.67 -18.96
CA ALA A 271 -28.09 -3.41 -17.81
C ALA A 271 -28.79 -3.07 -16.49
#